data_AF-A0A2H6GQV9-F1
#
_entry.id   AF-A0A2H6GQV9-F1
#
_cell.length_a   1.000
_cell.length_b   1.000
_cell.length_c   1.000
_cell.angle_alpha   90.00
_cell.angle_beta   90.00
_cell.angle_gamma   90.00
#
_symmetry.space_group_name_H-M   'P 1'
#
loop_
_entity.id
_entity.type
_entity.pdbx_description
1 polymer ?
#
loop_
_entity_poly.entity_id
_entity_poly.type
_entity_poly.pdbx_seq_one_letter_code
_entity_poly.pdbx_strand_id
1 'polypeptide(L)'
;MIKNEKKKYDYYYDAMDFLNDGETKTAKKLLQKALKLDGDFIDAYNGLVAVYEGEGNKKKAKECSELAYSKTRETFPNWPEEMHWGEIDNRQFLRAVCNKAIYLHEEEKFKEAEELYRLLLKLNPGDNQGVRYLLAALFAGKEPEIVEELTDKGNELQDWSEMEELLETQNKKHKFWNEETLETKK
;
A
#
# COMPACT_ATOMS: atom_id res chain seq x y z
N MET A 1 -9.54 -25.98 30.46
CA MET A 1 -8.74 -24.90 29.83
C MET A 1 -9.23 -24.74 28.41
N ILE A 2 -9.97 -23.67 28.11
CA ILE A 2 -10.26 -23.31 26.71
C ILE A 2 -8.96 -22.73 26.18
N LYS A 3 -8.27 -23.44 25.27
CA LYS A 3 -7.19 -22.82 24.50
C LYS A 3 -7.86 -21.74 23.67
N ASN A 4 -7.57 -20.46 23.94
CA ASN A 4 -7.99 -19.39 23.06
C ASN A 4 -7.28 -19.61 21.74
N GLU A 5 -8.00 -20.13 20.74
CA GLU A 5 -7.46 -20.40 19.43
C GLU A 5 -7.19 -19.07 18.73
N LYS A 6 -5.94 -18.84 18.30
CA LYS A 6 -5.57 -17.61 17.60
C LYS A 6 -6.37 -17.50 16.31
N LYS A 7 -6.94 -16.32 16.07
CA LYS A 7 -7.63 -15.96 14.84
C LYS A 7 -6.63 -15.52 13.78
N LYS A 8 -7.05 -15.46 12.52
CA LYS A 8 -6.21 -15.01 11.39
C LYS A 8 -5.58 -13.63 11.64
N TYR A 9 -6.34 -12.70 12.21
CA TYR A 9 -5.87 -11.36 12.53
C TYR A 9 -4.82 -11.33 13.63
N ASP A 10 -4.91 -12.21 14.65
CA ASP A 10 -3.90 -12.29 15.70
C ASP A 10 -2.54 -12.69 15.10
N TYR A 11 -2.55 -13.65 14.16
CA TYR A 11 -1.33 -14.02 13.44
C TYR A 11 -0.81 -12.90 12.52
N TYR A 12 -1.71 -12.15 11.89
CA TYR A 12 -1.32 -11.03 11.03
C TYR A 12 -0.67 -9.89 11.84
N TYR A 13 -1.30 -9.44 12.94
CA TYR A 13 -0.75 -8.36 13.75
C TYR A 13 0.60 -8.73 14.37
N ASP A 14 0.73 -9.92 14.94
CA ASP A 14 2.04 -10.41 15.39
C ASP A 14 3.07 -10.39 14.25
N ALA A 15 2.67 -10.79 13.04
CA ALA A 15 3.59 -10.80 11.90
C ALA A 15 4.06 -9.39 11.53
N MET A 16 3.19 -8.38 11.64
CA MET A 16 3.54 -6.99 11.37
C MET A 16 4.50 -6.45 12.44
N ASP A 17 4.30 -6.80 13.70
CA ASP A 17 5.23 -6.44 14.78
C ASP A 17 6.63 -7.04 14.52
N PHE A 18 6.69 -8.34 14.17
CA PHE A 18 7.98 -8.95 13.80
C PHE A 18 8.59 -8.37 12.52
N LEU A 19 7.80 -7.90 11.55
CA LEU A 19 8.35 -7.19 10.38
C LEU A 19 9.00 -5.88 10.78
N ASN A 20 8.36 -5.10 11.66
CA ASN A 20 8.90 -3.84 12.16
C ASN A 20 10.22 -4.06 12.93
N ASP A 21 10.37 -5.20 13.60
CA ASP A 21 11.60 -5.60 14.28
C ASP A 21 12.67 -6.19 13.34
N GLY A 22 12.40 -6.30 12.03
CA GLY A 22 13.31 -6.91 11.04
C GLY A 22 13.33 -8.45 11.04
N GLU A 23 12.42 -9.09 11.77
CA GLU A 23 12.32 -10.55 11.94
C GLU A 23 11.48 -11.22 10.83
N THR A 24 11.90 -11.01 9.57
CA THR A 24 11.16 -11.39 8.35
C THR A 24 10.79 -12.89 8.31
N LYS A 25 11.67 -13.77 8.80
CA LYS A 25 11.43 -15.22 8.83
C LYS A 25 10.28 -15.60 9.76
N THR A 26 10.15 -14.91 10.89
CA THR A 26 9.11 -15.16 11.88
C THR A 26 7.78 -14.62 11.37
N ALA A 27 7.78 -13.38 10.86
CA ALA A 27 6.62 -12.78 10.23
C ALA A 27 6.02 -13.66 9.12
N LYS A 28 6.87 -14.15 8.21
CA LYS A 28 6.45 -15.04 7.11
C LYS A 28 5.75 -16.31 7.61
N LYS A 29 6.26 -16.94 8.67
CA LYS A 29 5.64 -18.13 9.27
C LYS A 29 4.27 -17.81 9.85
N LEU A 30 4.10 -16.64 10.45
CA LEU A 30 2.83 -16.20 11.04
C LEU A 30 1.80 -15.86 9.95
N LEU A 31 2.20 -15.16 8.90
CA LEU A 31 1.35 -14.90 7.72
C LEU A 31 0.89 -16.21 7.06
N GLN A 32 1.79 -17.19 6.94
CA GLN A 32 1.41 -18.53 6.45
C GLN A 32 0.44 -19.26 7.38
N LYS A 33 0.48 -19.03 8.70
CA LYS A 33 -0.54 -19.56 9.62
C LYS A 33 -1.87 -18.84 9.45
N ALA A 34 -1.87 -17.53 9.25
CA ALA A 34 -3.07 -16.77 8.94
C ALA A 34 -3.75 -17.29 7.66
N LEU A 35 -2.97 -17.54 6.60
CA LEU A 35 -3.45 -18.12 5.34
C LEU A 35 -3.95 -19.57 5.44
N LYS A 36 -3.47 -20.35 6.42
CA LYS A 36 -4.02 -21.68 6.70
C LYS A 36 -5.40 -21.63 7.35
N LEU A 37 -5.71 -20.56 8.08
CA LEU A 37 -7.03 -20.33 8.65
C LEU A 37 -7.99 -19.74 7.62
N ASP A 38 -7.48 -18.85 6.77
CA ASP A 38 -8.25 -18.21 5.71
C ASP A 38 -7.36 -17.97 4.49
N GLY A 39 -7.53 -18.81 3.46
CA GLY A 39 -6.77 -18.74 2.22
C GLY A 39 -7.08 -17.52 1.35
N ASP A 40 -8.14 -16.77 1.68
CA ASP A 40 -8.53 -15.56 0.97
C ASP A 40 -8.13 -14.29 1.73
N PHE A 41 -7.32 -14.41 2.78
CA PHE A 41 -6.99 -13.30 3.65
C PHE A 41 -6.00 -12.31 2.99
N ILE A 42 -6.54 -11.22 2.44
CA ILE A 42 -5.81 -10.21 1.66
C ILE A 42 -4.69 -9.54 2.48
N ASP A 43 -4.92 -9.20 3.75
CA ASP A 43 -3.89 -8.62 4.62
C ASP A 43 -2.67 -9.54 4.76
N ALA A 44 -2.86 -10.86 4.80
CA ALA A 44 -1.74 -11.78 4.87
C ALA A 44 -0.91 -11.78 3.58
N TYR A 45 -1.55 -11.62 2.41
CA TYR A 45 -0.84 -11.44 1.15
C TYR A 45 -0.10 -10.10 1.08
N ASN A 46 -0.73 -9.01 1.54
CA ASN A 46 -0.06 -7.70 1.66
C ASN A 46 1.17 -7.78 2.57
N GLY A 47 1.06 -8.46 3.72
CA GLY A 47 2.21 -8.69 4.60
C GLY A 47 3.31 -9.52 3.94
N LEU A 48 2.95 -10.47 3.08
CA LEU A 48 3.93 -11.27 2.33
C LEU A 48 4.65 -10.46 1.25
N VAL A 49 4.03 -9.41 0.70
CA VAL A 49 4.71 -8.46 -0.21
C VAL A 49 5.92 -7.85 0.51
N ALA A 50 5.70 -7.23 1.68
CA ALA A 50 6.76 -6.63 2.48
C ALA A 50 7.84 -7.65 2.92
N VAL A 51 7.43 -8.87 3.32
CA VAL A 51 8.38 -9.97 3.62
C VAL A 51 9.30 -10.25 2.44
N TYR A 52 8.74 -10.37 1.23
CA TYR A 52 9.52 -10.77 0.06
C TYR A 52 10.35 -9.62 -0.50
N GLU A 53 9.90 -8.37 -0.38
CA GLU A 53 10.69 -7.17 -0.67
C GLU A 53 11.92 -7.08 0.22
N GLY A 54 11.74 -7.24 1.54
CA GLY A 54 12.87 -7.28 2.48
C GLY A 54 13.83 -8.46 2.27
N GLU A 55 13.37 -9.56 1.66
CA GLU A 55 14.21 -10.68 1.23
C GLU A 55 14.88 -10.46 -0.15
N GLY A 56 14.61 -9.34 -0.84
CA GLY A 56 15.06 -9.07 -2.21
C GLY A 56 14.39 -9.95 -3.27
N ASN A 57 13.30 -10.65 -2.92
CA ASN A 57 12.60 -11.58 -3.79
C ASN A 57 11.44 -10.89 -4.53
N LYS A 58 11.78 -9.95 -5.42
CA LYS A 58 10.80 -9.16 -6.19
C LYS A 58 9.76 -10.03 -6.92
N LYS A 59 10.16 -11.21 -7.43
CA LYS A 59 9.24 -12.14 -8.10
C LYS A 59 8.11 -12.59 -7.18
N LYS A 60 8.43 -13.08 -5.97
CA LYS A 60 7.40 -13.56 -5.03
C LYS A 60 6.58 -12.43 -4.42
N ALA A 61 7.20 -11.28 -4.21
CA ALA A 61 6.49 -10.10 -3.74
C ALA A 61 5.42 -9.68 -4.77
N LYS A 62 5.79 -9.63 -6.05
CA LYS A 62 4.85 -9.39 -7.15
C LYS A 62 3.74 -10.43 -7.23
N GLU A 63 4.04 -11.72 -7.13
CA GLU A 63 3.03 -12.80 -7.12
C GLU A 63 2.01 -12.59 -5.98
N CYS A 64 2.47 -12.17 -4.79
CA CYS A 64 1.58 -11.87 -3.66
C CYS A 64 0.73 -10.62 -3.90
N SER A 65 1.32 -9.57 -4.49
CA SER A 65 0.62 -8.34 -4.87
C SER A 65 -0.50 -8.62 -5.89
N GLU A 66 -0.22 -9.43 -6.90
CA GLU A 66 -1.21 -9.84 -7.90
C GLU A 66 -2.36 -10.63 -7.29
N LEU A 67 -2.06 -11.55 -6.37
CA LEU A 67 -3.08 -12.34 -5.67
C LEU A 67 -3.94 -11.49 -4.74
N ALA A 68 -3.33 -10.58 -3.96
CA ALA A 68 -4.04 -9.63 -3.10
C ALA A 68 -4.99 -8.73 -3.91
N TYR A 69 -4.52 -8.22 -5.06
CA TYR A 69 -5.32 -7.41 -5.95
C TYR A 69 -6.47 -8.21 -6.60
N SER A 70 -6.21 -9.44 -7.06
CA SER A 70 -7.24 -10.31 -7.63
C SER A 70 -8.38 -10.55 -6.65
N LYS A 71 -8.07 -10.93 -5.40
CA LYS A 71 -9.06 -11.15 -4.34
C LYS A 71 -9.81 -9.88 -3.97
N THR A 72 -9.13 -8.73 -4.02
CA THR A 72 -9.78 -7.42 -3.85
C THR A 72 -10.81 -7.18 -4.96
N ARG A 73 -10.48 -7.50 -6.22
CA ARG A 73 -11.41 -7.37 -7.36
C ARG A 73 -12.56 -8.38 -7.33
N GLU A 74 -12.37 -9.56 -6.76
CA GLU A 74 -13.45 -10.52 -6.48
C GLU A 74 -14.44 -9.95 -5.46
N THR A 75 -13.93 -9.26 -4.44
CA THR A 75 -14.75 -8.61 -3.40
C THR A 75 -15.46 -7.36 -3.95
N PHE A 76 -14.77 -6.58 -4.80
CA PHE A 76 -15.29 -5.36 -5.43
C PHE A 76 -15.23 -5.46 -6.96
N PRO A 77 -16.16 -6.18 -7.59
CA PRO A 77 -16.28 -6.19 -9.05
C PRO A 77 -16.51 -4.76 -9.58
N ASN A 78 -17.31 -4.00 -8.84
CA ASN A 78 -17.48 -2.55 -8.96
C ASN A 78 -16.92 -1.88 -7.71
N TRP A 79 -16.09 -0.86 -7.89
CA TRP A 79 -15.57 -0.09 -6.78
C TRP A 79 -16.68 0.73 -6.10
N PRO A 80 -16.65 0.87 -4.76
CA PRO A 80 -17.51 1.82 -4.08
C PRO A 80 -17.13 3.26 -4.48
N GLU A 81 -17.96 4.22 -4.08
CA GLU A 81 -17.65 5.64 -4.29
C GLU A 81 -16.42 6.07 -3.49
N GLU A 82 -16.42 5.76 -2.19
CA GLU A 82 -15.33 5.98 -1.25
C GLU A 82 -15.11 4.71 -0.41
N MET A 83 -13.91 4.59 0.15
CA MET A 83 -13.41 3.55 1.03
C MET A 83 -12.50 4.22 2.08
N HIS A 84 -13.08 4.57 3.22
CA HIS A 84 -12.39 5.35 4.24
C HIS A 84 -11.26 4.57 4.91
N TRP A 85 -10.06 5.14 4.98
CA TRP A 85 -8.90 4.54 5.66
C TRP A 85 -9.10 4.26 7.16
N GLY A 86 -9.95 5.06 7.82
CA GLY A 86 -10.28 4.89 9.24
C GLY A 86 -10.96 3.55 9.55
N GLU A 87 -11.66 2.98 8.58
CA GLU A 87 -12.26 1.66 8.68
C GLU A 87 -11.18 0.59 8.47
N ILE A 88 -10.84 -0.13 9.55
CA ILE A 88 -9.69 -1.04 9.55
C ILE A 88 -9.78 -2.10 8.44
N ASP A 89 -10.98 -2.64 8.21
CA ASP A 89 -11.22 -3.69 7.22
C ASP A 89 -10.97 -3.23 5.77
N ASN A 90 -11.07 -1.91 5.51
CA ASN A 90 -10.84 -1.34 4.20
C ASN A 90 -9.36 -1.33 3.80
N ARG A 91 -8.46 -1.25 4.79
CA ARG A 91 -7.04 -1.03 4.56
C ARG A 91 -6.40 -2.15 3.75
N GLN A 92 -6.89 -3.37 3.88
CA GLN A 92 -6.38 -4.52 3.12
C GLN A 92 -6.56 -4.34 1.62
N PHE A 93 -7.71 -3.81 1.21
CA PHE A 93 -8.05 -3.58 -0.20
C PHE A 93 -7.26 -2.39 -0.75
N LEU A 94 -7.21 -1.29 0.00
CA LEU A 94 -6.43 -0.10 -0.36
C LEU A 94 -4.94 -0.41 -0.52
N ARG A 95 -4.36 -1.22 0.38
CA ARG A 95 -2.97 -1.68 0.27
C ARG A 95 -2.75 -2.59 -0.93
N ALA A 96 -3.67 -3.50 -1.20
CA ALA A 96 -3.57 -4.40 -2.36
C ALA A 96 -3.57 -3.62 -3.69
N VAL A 97 -4.44 -2.61 -3.81
CA VAL A 97 -4.45 -1.73 -4.99
C VAL A 97 -3.16 -0.91 -5.09
N CYS A 98 -2.65 -0.38 -3.97
CA CYS A 98 -1.40 0.39 -3.95
C CYS A 98 -0.19 -0.46 -4.38
N ASN A 99 -0.03 -1.65 -3.79
CA ASN A 99 1.04 -2.58 -4.17
C ASN A 99 0.96 -2.92 -5.66
N LYS A 100 -0.24 -3.17 -6.19
CA LYS A 100 -0.38 -3.44 -7.63
C LYS A 100 0.05 -2.25 -8.49
N ALA A 101 -0.30 -1.04 -8.09
CA ALA A 101 0.08 0.18 -8.80
C ALA A 101 1.59 0.41 -8.79
N ILE A 102 2.26 0.16 -7.66
CA ILE A 102 3.72 0.24 -7.52
C ILE A 102 4.42 -0.74 -8.46
N TYR A 103 4.03 -2.02 -8.46
CA TYR A 103 4.64 -3.00 -9.37
C TYR A 103 4.36 -2.69 -10.85
N LEU A 104 3.19 -2.14 -11.19
CA LEU A 104 2.93 -1.67 -12.56
C LEU A 104 3.84 -0.48 -12.91
N HIS A 105 4.11 0.41 -11.96
CA HIS A 105 4.99 1.54 -12.13
C HIS A 105 6.45 1.09 -12.38
N GLU A 106 6.99 0.19 -11.56
CA GLU A 106 8.33 -0.41 -11.77
C GLU A 106 8.45 -1.15 -13.12
N GLU A 107 7.33 -1.68 -13.64
CA GLU A 107 7.27 -2.37 -14.93
C GLU A 107 7.06 -1.42 -16.12
N GLU A 108 7.15 -0.11 -15.90
CA GLU A 108 6.94 0.94 -16.92
C GLU A 108 5.53 0.90 -17.55
N LYS A 109 4.56 0.25 -16.89
CA LYS A 109 3.14 0.24 -17.28
C LYS A 109 2.46 1.48 -16.72
N PHE A 110 2.97 2.65 -17.12
CA PHE A 110 2.63 3.93 -16.51
C PHE A 110 1.14 4.25 -16.56
N LYS A 111 0.46 3.90 -17.65
CA LYS A 111 -0.97 4.17 -17.80
C LYS A 111 -1.79 3.37 -16.78
N GLU A 112 -1.52 2.07 -16.67
CA GLU A 112 -2.22 1.20 -15.73
C GLU A 112 -1.89 1.54 -14.27
N ALA A 113 -0.64 1.95 -13.99
CA ALA A 113 -0.25 2.45 -12.67
C ALA A 113 -0.98 3.76 -12.32
N GLU A 114 -1.03 4.73 -13.24
CA GLU A 114 -1.76 5.99 -13.06
C GLU A 114 -3.25 5.73 -12.78
N GLU A 115 -3.89 4.82 -13.53
CA GLU A 115 -5.30 4.47 -13.33
C GLU A 115 -5.57 3.97 -11.90
N LEU A 116 -4.68 3.14 -11.34
CA LEU A 116 -4.81 2.65 -9.97
C LEU A 116 -4.47 3.71 -8.91
N TYR A 117 -3.47 4.56 -9.14
CA TYR A 117 -3.18 5.67 -8.22
C TYR A 117 -4.34 6.66 -8.15
N ARG A 118 -4.94 7.02 -9.29
CA ARG A 118 -6.13 7.88 -9.32
C ARG A 118 -7.35 7.22 -8.68
N LEU A 119 -7.51 5.92 -8.88
CA LEU A 119 -8.53 5.15 -8.18
C LEU A 119 -8.36 5.24 -6.66
N LEU A 120 -7.13 5.09 -6.15
CA LEU A 120 -6.85 5.22 -4.72
C LEU A 120 -7.17 6.61 -4.18
N LEU A 121 -6.82 7.67 -4.91
CA LEU A 121 -7.18 9.05 -4.51
C LEU A 121 -8.69 9.29 -4.52
N LYS A 122 -9.44 8.59 -5.38
CA LYS A 122 -10.90 8.63 -5.37
C LYS A 122 -11.48 7.85 -4.18
N LEU A 123 -11.01 6.62 -3.97
CA LEU A 123 -11.48 5.74 -2.91
C LEU A 123 -11.15 6.31 -1.53
N ASN A 124 -9.94 6.84 -1.37
CA ASN A 124 -9.47 7.42 -0.13
C ASN A 124 -9.07 8.89 -0.35
N PRO A 125 -10.04 9.83 -0.42
CA PRO A 125 -9.76 11.25 -0.64
C PRO A 125 -8.85 11.87 0.43
N GLY A 126 -8.82 11.26 1.62
CA GLY A 126 -7.92 11.61 2.71
C GLY A 126 -6.43 11.39 2.40
N ASP A 127 -6.12 10.63 1.35
CA ASP A 127 -4.80 10.17 0.96
C ASP A 127 -3.89 9.78 2.14
N ASN A 128 -4.46 9.03 3.09
CA ASN A 128 -3.73 8.57 4.27
C ASN A 128 -2.55 7.64 3.94
N GLN A 129 -2.50 7.11 2.71
CA GLN A 129 -1.42 6.25 2.22
C GLN A 129 -0.28 7.04 1.58
N GLY A 130 -0.44 8.33 1.28
CA GLY A 130 0.55 9.13 0.56
C GLY A 130 0.65 8.81 -0.94
N VAL A 131 -0.43 8.30 -1.54
CA VAL A 131 -0.49 7.94 -2.97
C VAL A 131 -0.25 9.15 -3.87
N ARG A 132 -0.54 10.37 -3.42
CA ARG A 132 -0.23 11.58 -4.19
C ARG A 132 1.26 11.71 -4.51
N TYR A 133 2.15 11.28 -3.63
CA TYR A 133 3.59 11.34 -3.86
C TYR A 133 4.04 10.27 -4.86
N LEU A 134 3.45 9.07 -4.82
CA LEU A 134 3.69 8.01 -5.82
C LEU A 134 3.23 8.46 -7.22
N LEU A 135 2.07 9.12 -7.31
CA LEU A 135 1.58 9.65 -8.57
C LEU A 135 2.41 10.85 -9.07
N ALA A 136 2.92 11.68 -8.17
CA ALA A 136 3.88 12.73 -8.51
C ALA A 136 5.19 12.14 -9.06
N ALA A 137 5.74 11.10 -8.41
CA ALA A 137 6.92 10.39 -8.89
C ALA A 137 6.72 9.83 -10.31
N LEU A 138 5.57 9.21 -10.58
CA LEU A 138 5.20 8.71 -11.90
C LEU A 138 5.21 9.83 -12.96
N PHE A 139 4.58 10.98 -12.68
CA PHE A 139 4.59 12.10 -13.62
C PHE A 139 5.96 12.75 -13.80
N ALA A 140 6.83 12.66 -12.78
CA ALA A 140 8.21 13.11 -12.86
C ALA A 140 9.14 12.11 -13.59
N GLY A 141 8.64 10.94 -14.00
CA GLY A 141 9.47 9.88 -14.58
C GLY A 141 10.47 9.31 -13.57
N LYS A 142 10.06 9.21 -12.30
CA LYS A 142 10.86 8.65 -11.20
C LYS A 142 10.29 7.30 -10.79
N GLU A 143 11.18 6.38 -10.45
CA GLU A 143 10.81 5.12 -9.80
C GLU A 143 10.04 5.38 -8.50
N PRO A 144 9.11 4.49 -8.10
CA PRO A 144 8.32 4.67 -6.88
C PRO A 144 9.18 4.71 -5.61
N GLU A 145 10.36 4.06 -5.61
CA GLU A 145 11.33 4.05 -4.52
C GLU A 145 11.72 5.47 -4.04
N ILE A 146 11.71 6.47 -4.95
CA ILE A 146 12.05 7.85 -4.60
C ILE A 146 11.19 8.41 -3.47
N VAL A 147 9.95 7.93 -3.33
CA VAL A 147 9.03 8.39 -2.28
C VAL A 147 9.52 7.94 -0.91
N GLU A 148 10.03 6.72 -0.79
CA GLU A 148 10.63 6.20 0.44
C GLU A 148 11.94 6.93 0.75
N GLU A 149 12.82 7.09 -0.25
CA GLU A 149 14.09 7.82 -0.10
C GLU A 149 13.89 9.26 0.40
N LEU A 150 12.92 9.98 -0.17
CA LEU A 150 12.60 11.35 0.24
C LEU A 150 11.91 11.40 1.61
N THR A 151 11.11 10.39 1.94
CA THR A 151 10.48 10.28 3.28
C THR A 151 11.54 10.08 4.35
N ASP A 152 12.49 9.17 4.13
CA ASP A 152 13.57 8.88 5.07
C ASP A 152 14.50 10.08 5.24
N LYS A 153 14.90 10.70 4.13
CA LYS A 153 15.68 11.95 4.16
C LYS A 153 14.96 13.05 4.92
N GLY A 154 13.65 13.21 4.69
CA GLY A 154 12.85 14.22 5.38
C GLY A 154 12.72 13.94 6.87
N ASN A 155 12.59 12.67 7.28
CA ASN A 155 12.59 12.26 8.68
C ASN A 155 13.94 12.52 9.36
N GLU A 156 15.06 12.24 8.69
CA GLU A 156 16.41 12.47 9.22
C GLU A 156 16.70 13.96 9.40
N LEU A 157 16.36 14.77 8.39
CA LEU A 157 16.66 16.21 8.36
C LEU A 157 15.58 17.08 9.01
N GLN A 158 14.41 16.49 9.32
CA GLN A 158 13.18 17.20 9.68
C GLN A 158 12.78 18.23 8.60
N ASP A 159 12.97 17.89 7.33
CA ASP A 159 12.73 18.75 6.17
C ASP A 159 12.19 17.95 4.97
N TRP A 160 10.90 18.13 4.66
CA TRP A 160 10.21 17.46 3.55
C TRP A 160 10.08 18.33 2.30
N SER A 161 10.79 19.46 2.22
CA SER A 161 10.64 20.44 1.13
C SER A 161 10.85 19.83 -0.26
N GLU A 162 11.78 18.87 -0.40
CA GLU A 162 12.01 18.20 -1.69
C GLU A 162 10.84 17.30 -2.12
N MET A 163 10.21 16.61 -1.17
CA MET A 163 9.02 15.79 -1.42
C MET A 163 7.82 16.66 -1.78
N GLU A 164 7.64 17.78 -1.08
CA GLU A 164 6.58 18.74 -1.37
C GLU A 164 6.80 19.46 -2.70
N GLU A 165 8.04 19.84 -3.04
CA GLU A 165 8.35 20.44 -4.35
C GLU A 165 8.02 19.48 -5.51
N LEU A 166 8.34 18.19 -5.36
CA LEU A 166 7.97 17.14 -6.32
C LEU A 166 6.45 17.09 -6.50
N LEU A 167 5.70 17.04 -5.40
CA LEU A 167 4.23 17.01 -5.42
C LEU A 167 3.65 18.26 -6.06
N GLU A 168 4.01 19.45 -5.58
CA GLU A 168 3.51 20.74 -6.06
C GLU A 168 3.79 20.94 -7.56
N THR A 169 5.02 20.64 -7.98
CA THR A 169 5.44 20.79 -9.38
C THR A 169 4.59 19.94 -10.31
N GLN A 170 4.33 18.69 -9.93
CA GLN A 170 3.56 17.79 -10.78
C GLN A 170 2.06 18.04 -10.66
N ASN A 171 1.55 18.35 -9.48
CA ASN A 171 0.14 18.63 -9.30
C ASN A 171 -0.29 19.91 -10.04
N LYS A 172 0.58 20.93 -10.12
CA LYS A 172 0.34 22.13 -10.94
C LYS A 172 0.14 21.83 -12.42
N LYS A 173 0.85 20.82 -12.96
CA LYS A 173 0.78 20.42 -14.37
C LYS A 173 -0.38 19.47 -14.64
N HIS A 174 -0.58 18.49 -13.75
CA HIS A 174 -1.43 17.32 -13.99
C HIS A 174 -2.77 17.35 -13.24
N LYS A 175 -2.92 18.24 -12.24
CA LYS A 175 -4.16 18.47 -11.47
C LYS A 175 -4.79 17.18 -10.97
N PHE A 176 -4.01 16.35 -10.29
CA PHE A 176 -4.43 15.01 -9.87
C PHE A 176 -4.87 14.93 -8.41
N TRP A 177 -4.58 15.94 -7.59
CA TRP A 177 -4.91 15.96 -6.18
C TRP A 177 -5.35 17.36 -5.72
N ASN A 178 -6.27 17.43 -4.77
CA ASN A 178 -6.75 18.67 -4.19
C ASN A 178 -6.62 18.61 -2.66
N GLU A 179 -5.87 19.53 -2.05
CA GLU A 179 -5.75 19.64 -0.59
C GLU A 179 -7.07 20.00 0.08
N GLU A 180 -7.90 20.81 -0.57
CA GLU A 180 -9.09 21.41 0.05
C GLU A 180 -10.14 20.36 0.47
N THR A 181 -10.13 19.17 -0.13
CA THR A 181 -11.05 18.08 0.25
C THR A 181 -10.80 17.51 1.65
N LEU A 182 -9.66 17.84 2.28
CA LEU A 182 -9.31 17.40 3.63
C LEU A 182 -9.94 18.25 4.74
N GLU A 183 -10.21 19.53 4.47
CA GLU A 183 -10.68 20.47 5.51
C GLU A 183 -12.19 20.46 5.71
N THR A 184 -12.97 20.03 4.71
CA THR A 184 -14.45 20.07 4.75
C THR A 184 -15.12 18.87 5.42
N LYS A 185 -14.37 17.88 5.90
CA LYS A 185 -14.91 16.67 6.55
C LYS A 185 -14.49 16.52 8.04
N LYS A 186 -14.33 17.63 8.77
CA LYS A 186 -14.25 17.64 10.24
C LYS A 186 -15.61 17.81 10.89
#